data_AF-A0A0G0QL66-F1
#
_entry.id   AF-A0A0G0QL66-F1
#
_cell.length_a   1.000
_cell.length_b   1.000
_cell.length_c   1.000
_cell.angle_alpha   90.00
_cell.angle_beta   90.00
_cell.angle_gamma   90.00
#
_symmetry.space_group_name_H-M   'P 1'
#
loop_
_entity.id
_entity.type
_entity.pdbx_description
1 polymer ?
#
loop_
_entity_poly.entity_id
_entity_poly.type
_entity_poly.pdbx_seq_one_letter_code
_entity_poly.pdbx_strand_id
1 'polypeptide(L)'
;MFITASGLLRDDFLWLLPAVLIALFQVKIIWARLPKINTTETEIDGCYKDWDITRLLYFTYLTYFFLFVQLVVTILPISSFTFTRFLGYGFVIFGFINSFVALKTINTNWTGMFQYRIKKGQKLITKGPYGFIRHPIYTSAILEIAGFELIANSWLFAPMLVFGYFMMYQHSLKEEALLEKKFGEEFKEYKRKTKMFIPFIF
;
A
#
# COMPACT_ATOMS: atom_id res chain seq x y z
N MET A 1 14.01 -26.73 22.21
CA MET A 1 13.63 -27.55 21.04
C MET A 1 14.32 -26.96 19.84
N PHE A 2 15.40 -27.58 19.36
CA PHE A 2 16.12 -27.11 18.18
C PHE A 2 15.27 -27.41 16.94
N ILE A 3 14.77 -26.37 16.27
CA ILE A 3 14.07 -26.51 15.00
C ILE A 3 15.13 -26.95 13.98
N THR A 4 15.03 -28.16 13.45
CA THR A 4 15.92 -28.62 12.37
C THR A 4 15.66 -27.77 11.13
N ALA A 5 16.70 -27.53 10.31
CA ALA A 5 16.56 -26.74 9.06
C ALA A 5 15.47 -27.29 8.12
N SER A 6 15.20 -28.60 8.19
CA SER A 6 14.11 -29.27 7.45
C SER A 6 12.70 -28.86 7.90
N GLY A 7 12.50 -28.45 9.15
CA GLY A 7 11.19 -28.03 9.66
C GLY A 7 10.86 -26.56 9.41
N LEU A 8 11.84 -25.78 8.93
CA LEU A 8 11.67 -24.36 8.56
C LEU A 8 11.22 -24.20 7.11
N LEU A 9 11.64 -25.10 6.22
CA LEU A 9 11.28 -25.05 4.81
C LEU A 9 9.77 -25.25 4.63
N ARG A 10 9.15 -24.36 3.86
CA ARG A 10 7.72 -24.37 3.58
C ARG A 10 7.38 -25.46 2.55
N ASP A 11 6.42 -26.32 2.88
CA ASP A 11 5.82 -27.31 1.95
C ASP A 11 4.52 -26.79 1.29
N ASP A 12 3.92 -25.76 1.87
CA ASP A 12 2.66 -25.15 1.45
C ASP A 12 2.81 -23.96 0.47
N PHE A 13 3.91 -23.90 -0.29
CA PHE A 13 4.23 -22.78 -1.18
C PHE A 13 3.13 -22.45 -2.22
N LEU A 14 2.35 -23.46 -2.63
CA LEU A 14 1.24 -23.29 -3.59
C LEU A 14 0.18 -22.32 -3.09
N TRP A 15 0.03 -22.12 -1.78
CA TRP A 15 -0.86 -21.11 -1.21
C TRP A 15 -0.41 -19.68 -1.51
N LEU A 16 0.86 -19.45 -1.81
CA LEU A 16 1.37 -18.10 -2.09
C LEU A 16 1.22 -17.75 -3.56
N LEU A 17 1.13 -18.76 -4.45
CA LEU A 17 1.16 -18.56 -5.89
C LEU A 17 0.07 -17.61 -6.40
N PRO A 18 -1.23 -17.74 -6.02
CA PRO A 18 -2.26 -16.83 -6.52
C PRO A 18 -2.03 -15.38 -6.06
N ALA A 19 -1.59 -15.19 -4.81
CA ALA A 19 -1.32 -13.86 -4.28
C ALA A 19 -0.13 -13.21 -5.00
N VAL A 20 0.95 -13.98 -5.25
CA VAL A 20 2.11 -13.52 -6.04
C VAL A 20 1.69 -13.13 -7.46
N LEU A 21 0.84 -13.93 -8.12
CA LEU A 21 0.33 -13.61 -9.46
C LEU A 21 -0.49 -12.32 -9.47
N ILE A 22 -1.36 -12.10 -8.47
CA ILE A 22 -2.11 -10.85 -8.30
C ILE A 22 -1.14 -9.67 -8.14
N ALA A 23 -0.13 -9.81 -7.27
CA ALA A 23 0.86 -8.75 -7.05
C ALA A 23 1.66 -8.42 -8.31
N LEU A 24 2.12 -9.42 -9.06
CA LEU A 24 2.83 -9.21 -10.33
C LEU A 24 1.95 -8.50 -11.36
N PHE A 25 0.68 -8.89 -11.46
CA PHE A 25 -0.28 -8.24 -12.34
C PHE A 25 -0.55 -6.79 -11.92
N GLN A 26 -0.67 -6.53 -10.62
CA GLN A 26 -0.86 -5.19 -10.06
C GLN A 26 0.36 -4.30 -10.31
N VAL A 27 1.58 -4.81 -10.11
CA VAL A 27 2.82 -4.09 -10.44
C VAL A 27 2.83 -3.70 -11.92
N LYS A 28 2.42 -4.59 -12.83
CA LYS A 28 2.29 -4.28 -14.26
C LYS A 28 1.29 -3.15 -14.52
N ILE A 29 0.13 -3.13 -13.84
CA ILE A 29 -0.87 -2.05 -13.96
C ILE A 29 -0.30 -0.72 -13.46
N ILE A 30 0.32 -0.73 -12.27
CA ILE A 30 0.93 0.44 -11.65
C ILE A 30 2.00 1.00 -12.59
N TRP A 31 2.89 0.15 -13.10
CA TRP A 31 3.95 0.53 -14.03
C TRP A 31 3.41 1.16 -15.32
N ALA A 32 2.34 0.58 -15.90
CA ALA A 32 1.68 1.12 -17.08
C ALA A 32 0.99 2.48 -16.83
N ARG A 33 0.69 2.81 -15.57
CA ARG A 33 0.05 4.06 -15.16
C ARG A 33 1.00 5.08 -14.54
N LEU A 34 2.26 4.73 -14.32
CA LEU A 34 3.23 5.68 -13.79
C LEU A 34 3.32 6.87 -14.76
N PRO A 35 3.10 8.11 -14.28
CA PRO A 35 3.24 9.27 -15.13
C PRO A 35 4.68 9.29 -15.66
N LYS A 36 4.84 9.46 -16.97
CA LYS A 36 6.16 9.72 -17.54
C LYS A 36 6.69 10.99 -16.87
N ILE A 37 7.85 10.89 -16.22
CA ILE A 37 8.44 11.91 -15.34
C ILE A 37 8.56 13.29 -16.04
N ASN A 38 8.57 13.32 -17.39
CA ASN A 38 8.92 14.49 -18.18
C ASN A 38 7.74 15.24 -18.86
N THR A 39 6.46 14.94 -18.58
CA THR A 39 5.36 15.52 -19.40
C THR A 39 4.30 16.36 -18.67
N THR A 40 4.39 16.60 -17.36
CA THR A 40 3.38 17.42 -16.66
C THR A 40 4.02 18.55 -15.86
N GLU A 41 3.64 19.79 -16.21
CA GLU A 41 3.96 20.98 -15.42
C GLU A 41 3.46 20.79 -13.97
N THR A 42 4.38 20.92 -13.02
CA THR A 42 4.08 20.82 -11.58
C THR A 42 3.76 22.21 -11.05
N GLU A 43 2.68 22.35 -10.28
CA GLU A 43 2.26 23.62 -9.69
C GLU A 43 2.77 23.76 -8.26
N ILE A 44 2.71 22.68 -7.48
CA ILE A 44 3.32 22.61 -6.15
C ILE A 44 4.14 21.32 -6.10
N ASP A 45 5.46 21.47 -5.99
CA ASP A 45 6.35 20.33 -5.78
C ASP A 45 6.52 20.09 -4.27
N GLY A 46 6.12 18.91 -3.82
CA GLY A 46 6.53 18.39 -2.52
C GLY A 46 7.97 17.91 -2.61
N CYS A 47 8.92 18.73 -2.16
CA CYS A 47 10.31 18.31 -2.09
C CYS A 47 10.44 17.20 -1.03
N TYR A 48 10.61 15.95 -1.47
CA TYR A 48 11.20 14.95 -0.60
C TYR A 48 12.62 15.38 -0.27
N LYS A 49 12.97 15.38 1.01
CA LYS A 49 14.38 15.38 1.40
C LYS A 49 14.99 14.06 0.93
N ASP A 50 16.22 14.06 0.46
CA ASP A 50 16.89 12.83 -0.04
C ASP A 50 16.76 11.65 0.93
N TRP A 51 16.83 11.95 2.23
CA TRP A 51 16.64 11.00 3.32
C TRP A 51 15.28 10.29 3.36
N ASP A 52 14.20 10.94 2.93
CA ASP A 52 12.88 10.32 2.87
C ASP A 52 12.81 9.28 1.74
N ILE A 53 13.37 9.60 0.56
CA ILE A 53 13.46 8.67 -0.58
C ILE A 53 14.32 7.47 -0.18
N THR A 54 15.47 7.72 0.45
CA THR A 54 16.36 6.65 0.93
C THR A 54 15.62 5.72 1.91
N ARG A 55 14.88 6.25 2.88
CA ARG A 55 14.07 5.44 3.82
C ARG A 55 13.03 4.58 3.12
N LEU A 56 12.32 5.15 2.14
CA LEU A 56 11.33 4.41 1.36
C LEU A 56 11.94 3.28 0.55
N LEU A 57 13.10 3.53 -0.06
CA LEU A 57 13.83 2.51 -0.82
C LEU A 57 14.30 1.38 0.10
N TYR A 58 14.91 1.70 1.25
CA TYR A 58 15.29 0.68 2.23
C TYR A 58 14.09 -0.12 2.72
N PHE A 59 12.99 0.54 3.05
CA PHE A 59 11.76 -0.13 3.45
C PHE A 59 11.22 -1.06 2.35
N THR A 60 11.26 -0.61 1.09
CA THR A 60 10.82 -1.40 -0.07
C THR A 60 11.72 -2.63 -0.29
N TYR A 61 13.05 -2.46 -0.23
CA TYR A 61 13.98 -3.59 -0.34
C TYR A 61 13.84 -4.57 0.81
N LEU A 62 13.66 -4.07 2.03
CA LEU A 62 13.43 -4.90 3.21
C LEU A 62 12.12 -5.68 3.10
N THR A 63 11.06 -5.02 2.60
CA THR A 63 9.78 -5.67 2.27
C THR A 63 9.98 -6.82 1.30
N TYR A 64 10.67 -6.61 0.17
CA TYR A 64 10.95 -7.68 -0.78
C TYR A 64 11.81 -8.79 -0.21
N PHE A 65 12.81 -8.47 0.62
CA PHE A 65 13.64 -9.45 1.30
C PHE A 65 12.80 -10.37 2.18
N PHE A 66 11.96 -9.82 3.06
CA PHE A 66 11.11 -10.63 3.94
C PHE A 66 10.03 -11.40 3.18
N LEU A 67 9.45 -10.83 2.11
CA LEU A 67 8.52 -11.57 1.24
C LEU A 67 9.22 -12.76 0.60
N PHE A 68 10.45 -12.59 0.10
CA PHE A 68 11.25 -13.68 -0.45
C PHE A 68 11.55 -14.75 0.60
N VAL A 69 11.94 -14.35 1.83
CA VAL A 69 12.15 -15.30 2.93
C VAL A 69 10.87 -16.09 3.23
N GLN A 70 9.70 -15.45 3.23
CA GLN A 70 8.42 -16.12 3.47
C GLN A 70 8.01 -17.12 2.37
N LEU A 71 8.48 -16.95 1.13
CA LEU A 71 8.27 -17.93 0.06
C LEU A 71 8.94 -19.26 0.39
N VAL A 72 10.04 -19.23 1.13
CA VAL A 72 10.88 -20.40 1.40
C VAL A 72 10.68 -20.92 2.83
N VAL A 73 10.35 -20.04 3.78
CA VAL A 73 10.36 -20.34 5.21
C VAL A 73 9.06 -19.93 5.88
N THR A 74 8.59 -20.76 6.81
CA THR A 74 7.52 -20.41 7.75
C THR A 74 8.10 -20.27 9.15
N ILE A 75 8.04 -19.07 9.73
CA ILE A 75 8.53 -18.79 11.09
C ILE A 75 7.36 -18.22 11.89
N LEU A 76 7.12 -18.75 13.09
CA LEU A 76 6.02 -18.34 13.97
C LEU A 76 4.66 -18.38 13.26
N PRO A 77 4.10 -19.59 13.02
CA PRO A 77 2.85 -19.71 12.29
C PRO A 77 1.71 -18.98 13.01
N ILE A 78 0.87 -18.29 12.24
CA ILE A 78 -0.25 -17.51 12.81
C ILE A 78 -1.31 -18.44 13.38
N SER A 79 -1.64 -19.50 12.66
CA SER A 79 -2.75 -20.40 12.96
C SER A 79 -2.54 -21.77 12.32
N SER A 80 -3.12 -22.82 12.88
CA SER A 80 -3.21 -24.14 12.24
C SER A 80 -4.40 -24.26 11.28
N PHE A 81 -5.33 -23.30 11.28
CA PHE A 81 -6.55 -23.34 10.49
C PHE A 81 -6.34 -22.77 9.08
N THR A 82 -6.71 -23.54 8.06
CA THR A 82 -6.69 -23.10 6.65
C THR A 82 -7.57 -21.87 6.40
N PHE A 83 -8.60 -21.66 7.23
CA PHE A 83 -9.47 -20.48 7.17
C PHE A 83 -8.69 -19.15 7.24
N THR A 84 -7.57 -19.10 7.98
CA THR A 84 -6.70 -17.91 8.06
C THR A 84 -6.19 -17.49 6.68
N ARG A 85 -5.86 -18.46 5.82
CA ARG A 85 -5.36 -18.16 4.46
C ARG A 85 -6.47 -17.65 3.55
N PHE A 86 -7.68 -18.21 3.67
CA PHE A 86 -8.85 -17.71 2.94
C PHE A 86 -9.20 -16.27 3.34
N LEU A 87 -9.11 -15.94 4.63
CA LEU A 87 -9.24 -14.56 5.09
C LEU A 87 -8.18 -13.65 4.45
N GLY A 88 -6.93 -14.13 4.39
CA GLY A 88 -5.85 -13.42 3.71
C GLY A 88 -6.11 -13.18 2.23
N TYR A 89 -6.64 -14.16 1.50
CA TYR A 89 -7.08 -13.95 0.11
C TYR A 89 -8.19 -12.92 0.01
N GLY A 90 -9.14 -12.91 0.94
CA GLY A 90 -10.17 -11.87 1.02
C GLY A 90 -9.56 -10.46 1.11
N PHE A 91 -8.53 -10.30 1.93
CA PHE A 91 -7.82 -9.03 2.10
C PHE A 91 -7.06 -8.62 0.84
N VAL A 92 -6.31 -9.54 0.21
CA VAL A 92 -5.58 -9.27 -1.04
C VAL A 92 -6.55 -8.90 -2.17
N ILE A 93 -7.63 -9.65 -2.34
CA ILE A 93 -8.62 -9.39 -3.41
C ILE A 93 -9.31 -8.05 -3.19
N PHE A 94 -9.76 -7.78 -1.97
CA PHE A 94 -10.40 -6.51 -1.65
C PHE A 94 -9.44 -5.32 -1.81
N GLY A 95 -8.21 -5.46 -1.32
CA GLY A 95 -7.15 -4.48 -1.50
C GLY A 95 -6.89 -4.19 -2.98
N PHE A 96 -6.76 -5.23 -3.80
CA PHE A 96 -6.55 -5.12 -5.24
C PHE A 96 -7.72 -4.41 -5.95
N ILE A 97 -8.97 -4.79 -5.65
CA ILE A 97 -10.14 -4.14 -6.24
C ILE A 97 -10.18 -2.66 -5.85
N ASN A 98 -9.98 -2.35 -4.57
CA ASN A 98 -9.98 -0.97 -4.08
C ASN A 98 -8.85 -0.14 -4.72
N SER A 99 -7.63 -0.71 -4.87
CA SER A 99 -6.50 0.00 -5.49
C SER A 99 -6.76 0.24 -6.97
N PHE A 100 -7.32 -0.73 -7.67
CA PHE A 100 -7.69 -0.60 -9.07
C PHE A 100 -8.74 0.49 -9.31
N VAL A 101 -9.82 0.48 -8.50
CA VAL A 101 -10.88 1.50 -8.57
C VAL A 101 -10.34 2.87 -8.17
N ALA A 102 -9.52 2.97 -7.13
CA ALA A 102 -8.89 4.20 -6.70
C ALA A 102 -7.98 4.78 -7.80
N LEU A 103 -7.09 3.97 -8.37
CA LEU A 103 -6.21 4.37 -9.47
C LEU A 103 -7.01 4.83 -10.71
N LYS A 104 -8.14 4.17 -11.01
CA LYS A 104 -9.02 4.58 -12.12
C LYS A 104 -9.71 5.92 -11.82
N THR A 105 -10.03 6.17 -10.55
CA THR A 105 -10.74 7.37 -10.09
C THR A 105 -9.84 8.61 -10.05
N ILE A 106 -8.61 8.46 -9.55
CA ILE A 106 -7.63 9.55 -9.52
C ILE A 106 -6.99 9.82 -10.89
N ASN A 107 -6.91 8.80 -11.74
CA ASN A 107 -6.44 8.88 -13.12
C ASN A 107 -5.11 9.67 -13.25
N THR A 108 -5.09 10.73 -14.05
CA THR A 108 -3.90 11.54 -14.33
C THR A 108 -3.44 12.37 -13.16
N ASN A 109 -4.20 12.48 -12.07
CA ASN A 109 -3.78 13.20 -10.86
C ASN A 109 -2.81 12.37 -10.01
N TRP A 110 -2.64 11.08 -10.28
CA TRP A 110 -1.69 10.25 -9.57
C TRP A 110 -0.24 10.59 -9.97
N THR A 111 0.61 10.66 -8.96
CA THR A 111 2.03 11.06 -9.05
C THR A 111 2.99 9.95 -8.63
N GLY A 112 2.47 8.82 -8.15
CA GLY A 112 3.28 7.70 -7.67
C GLY A 112 3.62 7.80 -6.19
N MET A 113 4.04 6.70 -5.58
CA MET A 113 4.33 6.62 -4.14
C MET A 113 5.59 7.44 -3.75
N PHE A 114 6.52 7.61 -4.68
CA PHE A 114 7.78 8.33 -4.48
C PHE A 114 7.68 9.84 -4.77
N GLN A 115 6.50 10.35 -5.12
CA GLN A 115 6.30 11.77 -5.41
C GLN A 115 4.95 12.24 -4.86
N TYR A 116 4.94 13.18 -3.93
CA TYR A 116 3.71 13.91 -3.57
C TYR A 116 3.77 15.30 -4.22
N ARG A 117 3.25 15.36 -5.44
CA ARG A 117 3.21 16.59 -6.25
C ARG A 117 1.79 16.93 -6.62
N ILE A 118 1.56 18.21 -6.81
CA ILE A 118 0.31 18.71 -7.37
C ILE A 118 0.58 19.17 -8.79
N LYS A 119 -0.08 18.53 -9.76
CA LYS A 119 -0.01 18.92 -11.17
C LYS A 119 -0.76 20.22 -11.41
N LYS A 120 -0.30 21.00 -12.38
CA LYS A 120 -1.00 22.22 -12.81
C LYS A 120 -2.40 21.89 -13.28
N GLY A 121 -3.39 22.63 -12.77
CA GLY A 121 -4.81 22.40 -13.08
C GLY A 121 -5.41 21.13 -12.47
N GLN A 122 -4.68 20.43 -11.59
CA GLN A 122 -5.21 19.29 -10.83
C GLN A 122 -6.42 19.73 -10.00
N LYS A 123 -7.52 18.98 -10.10
CA LYS A 123 -8.74 19.14 -9.31
C LYS A 123 -8.74 18.20 -8.10
N LEU A 124 -9.41 18.60 -7.02
CA LEU A 124 -9.62 17.73 -5.88
C LEU A 124 -10.59 16.59 -6.27
N ILE A 125 -10.23 15.34 -5.94
CA ILE A 125 -11.03 14.16 -6.24
C ILE A 125 -11.65 13.65 -4.94
N THR A 126 -12.98 13.68 -4.87
CA THR A 126 -13.75 13.31 -3.66
C THR A 126 -14.82 12.25 -3.95
N LYS A 127 -14.75 11.58 -5.10
CA LYS A 127 -15.71 10.57 -5.56
C LYS A 127 -15.14 9.15 -5.54
N GLY A 128 -16.00 8.15 -5.64
CA GLY A 128 -15.58 6.74 -5.60
C GLY A 128 -14.97 6.39 -4.23
N PRO A 129 -13.87 5.62 -4.17
CA PRO A 129 -13.20 5.29 -2.91
C PRO A 129 -12.78 6.51 -2.10
N TYR A 130 -12.42 7.60 -2.79
CA TYR A 130 -12.06 8.88 -2.17
C TYR A 130 -13.22 9.54 -1.42
N GLY A 131 -14.47 9.20 -1.74
CA GLY A 131 -15.64 9.70 -1.00
C GLY A 131 -15.79 9.12 0.40
N PHE A 132 -15.12 8.00 0.69
CA PHE A 132 -15.17 7.34 2.00
C PHE A 132 -13.90 7.62 2.81
N ILE A 133 -12.74 7.53 2.15
CA ILE A 133 -11.42 7.66 2.77
C ILE A 133 -10.48 8.45 1.86
N ARG A 134 -9.61 9.27 2.43
CA ARG A 134 -8.72 10.16 1.66
C ARG A 134 -7.60 9.43 0.95
N HIS A 135 -7.15 8.30 1.50
CA HIS A 135 -6.00 7.54 1.00
C HIS A 135 -6.34 6.07 0.73
N PRO A 136 -7.24 5.81 -0.25
CA PRO A 136 -7.68 4.45 -0.55
C PRO A 136 -6.55 3.57 -1.09
N ILE A 137 -5.58 4.13 -1.83
CA ILE A 137 -4.42 3.36 -2.34
C ILE A 137 -3.52 2.89 -1.18
N TYR A 138 -3.28 3.73 -0.17
CA TYR A 138 -2.52 3.32 1.02
C TYR A 138 -3.26 2.27 1.84
N THR A 139 -4.58 2.40 1.95
CA THR A 139 -5.43 1.40 2.59
C THR A 139 -5.35 0.05 1.88
N SER A 140 -5.39 0.03 0.55
CA SER A 140 -5.17 -1.19 -0.23
C SER A 140 -3.80 -1.83 0.04
N ALA A 141 -2.73 -1.03 0.08
CA ALA A 141 -1.39 -1.55 0.33
C ALA A 141 -1.28 -2.19 1.73
N ILE A 142 -1.88 -1.56 2.76
CA ILE A 142 -1.95 -2.13 4.12
C ILE A 142 -2.71 -3.46 4.12
N LEU A 143 -3.88 -3.51 3.46
CA LEU A 143 -4.70 -4.72 3.38
C LEU A 143 -4.00 -5.85 2.60
N GLU A 144 -3.33 -5.53 1.49
CA GLU A 144 -2.59 -6.50 0.70
C GLU A 144 -1.42 -7.07 1.52
N ILE A 145 -0.65 -6.23 2.22
CA ILE A 145 0.43 -6.68 3.11
C ILE A 145 -0.09 -7.62 4.20
N ALA A 146 -1.15 -7.20 4.91
CA ALA A 146 -1.77 -8.03 5.95
C ALA A 146 -2.35 -9.33 5.36
N GLY A 147 -2.94 -9.27 4.17
CA GLY A 147 -3.45 -10.44 3.47
C GLY A 147 -2.35 -11.43 3.09
N PHE A 148 -1.20 -10.93 2.61
CA PHE A 148 -0.03 -11.75 2.35
C PHE A 148 0.50 -12.45 3.61
N GLU A 149 0.56 -11.76 4.76
CA GLU A 149 0.93 -12.38 6.04
C GLU A 149 0.01 -13.53 6.43
N LEU A 150 -1.31 -13.34 6.28
CA LEU A 150 -2.31 -14.34 6.57
C LEU A 150 -2.22 -15.55 5.61
N ILE A 151 -1.97 -15.31 4.33
CA ILE A 151 -1.78 -16.37 3.32
C ILE A 151 -0.47 -17.13 3.58
N ALA A 152 0.61 -16.42 3.90
CA ALA A 152 1.88 -16.99 4.33
C ALA A 152 1.77 -17.66 5.70
N ASN A 153 0.71 -17.42 6.46
CA ASN A 153 0.50 -17.96 7.79
C ASN A 153 1.77 -17.80 8.66
N SER A 154 2.37 -16.61 8.66
CA SER A 154 3.67 -16.35 9.27
C SER A 154 3.70 -14.96 9.89
N TRP A 155 4.03 -14.87 11.19
CA TRP A 155 4.21 -13.59 11.87
C TRP A 155 5.52 -12.88 11.49
N LEU A 156 6.37 -13.49 10.66
CA LEU A 156 7.69 -12.98 10.29
C LEU A 156 7.67 -11.54 9.75
N PHE A 157 6.58 -11.14 9.09
CA PHE A 157 6.47 -9.84 8.43
C PHE A 157 5.70 -8.78 9.21
N ALA A 158 5.07 -9.14 10.34
CA ALA A 158 4.26 -8.22 11.14
C ALA A 158 4.97 -6.88 11.47
N PRO A 159 6.28 -6.86 11.78
CA PRO A 159 6.99 -5.59 11.97
C PRO A 159 6.90 -4.67 10.74
N MET A 160 7.02 -5.22 9.53
CA MET A 160 6.94 -4.46 8.28
C MET A 160 5.54 -3.93 8.01
N LEU A 161 4.49 -4.64 8.42
CA LEU A 161 3.12 -4.11 8.40
C LEU A 161 2.99 -2.86 9.30
N VAL A 162 3.52 -2.92 10.53
CA VAL A 162 3.48 -1.77 11.47
C VAL A 162 4.32 -0.60 10.95
N PHE A 163 5.55 -0.86 10.50
CA PHE A 163 6.41 0.18 9.91
C PHE A 163 5.80 0.78 8.64
N GLY A 164 5.22 -0.05 7.77
CA GLY A 164 4.56 0.37 6.54
C GLY A 164 3.37 1.28 6.82
N TYR A 165 2.53 0.93 7.79
CA TYR A 165 1.43 1.78 8.25
C TYR A 165 1.93 3.16 8.69
N PHE A 166 2.96 3.20 9.54
CA PHE A 166 3.50 4.47 10.05
C PHE A 166 4.13 5.33 8.94
N MET A 167 4.87 4.71 8.02
CA MET A 167 5.43 5.40 6.84
C MET A 167 4.32 6.00 5.98
N MET A 168 3.26 5.24 5.69
CA MET A 168 2.10 5.74 4.93
C MET A 168 1.34 6.85 5.66
N TYR A 169 1.25 6.78 6.99
CA TYR A 169 0.67 7.83 7.81
C TYR A 169 1.49 9.13 7.76
N GLN A 170 2.82 9.05 7.85
CA GLN A 170 3.66 10.25 7.72
C GLN A 170 3.56 10.85 6.32
N HIS A 171 3.48 10.01 5.29
CA HIS A 171 3.30 10.44 3.91
C HIS A 171 1.95 11.11 3.68
N SER A 172 0.87 10.53 4.19
CA SER A 172 -0.47 11.09 4.06
C SER A 172 -0.53 12.49 4.68
N LEU A 173 0.10 12.72 5.83
CA LEU A 173 0.17 14.05 6.44
C LEU A 173 0.87 15.09 5.55
N LYS A 174 1.99 14.70 4.90
CA LYS A 174 2.70 15.58 3.95
C LYS A 174 1.84 15.89 2.72
N GLU A 175 1.15 14.89 2.18
CA GLU A 175 0.21 15.05 1.06
C GLU A 175 -0.96 15.96 1.41
N GLU A 176 -1.60 15.72 2.56
CA GLU A 176 -2.73 16.52 3.02
C GLU A 176 -2.33 17.98 3.25
N ALA A 177 -1.13 18.26 3.74
CA ALA A 177 -0.62 19.62 3.87
C ALA A 177 -0.49 20.35 2.52
N LEU A 178 -0.07 19.64 1.46
CA LEU A 178 -0.04 20.22 0.11
C LEU A 178 -1.44 20.44 -0.45
N LEU A 179 -2.34 19.47 -0.24
CA LEU A 179 -3.73 19.59 -0.68
C LEU A 179 -4.43 20.75 0.02
N GLU A 180 -4.21 20.92 1.32
CA GLU A 180 -4.73 22.06 2.08
C GLU A 180 -4.14 23.38 1.59
N LYS A 181 -2.84 23.43 1.28
CA LYS A 181 -2.20 24.62 0.70
C LYS A 181 -2.80 25.02 -0.66
N LYS A 182 -3.16 24.06 -1.51
CA LYS A 182 -3.75 24.34 -2.83
C LYS A 182 -5.25 24.62 -2.78
N PHE A 183 -6.01 23.75 -2.14
CA PHE A 183 -7.47 23.72 -2.23
C PHE A 183 -8.15 24.40 -1.03
N GLY A 184 -7.40 24.75 0.02
CA GLY A 184 -7.90 25.53 1.15
C GLY A 184 -9.15 24.93 1.81
N GLU A 185 -10.22 25.72 1.88
CA GLU A 185 -11.48 25.32 2.52
C GLU A 185 -12.16 24.13 1.84
N GLU A 186 -12.02 23.96 0.52
CA GLU A 186 -12.59 22.80 -0.20
C GLU A 186 -12.00 21.49 0.36
N PHE A 187 -10.69 21.46 0.57
CA PHE A 187 -10.02 20.30 1.14
C PHE A 187 -10.36 20.10 2.62
N LYS A 188 -10.49 21.19 3.41
CA LYS A 188 -10.93 21.08 4.80
C LYS A 188 -12.34 20.51 4.92
N GLU A 189 -13.26 20.92 4.06
CA GLU A 189 -14.61 20.35 4.03
C GLU A 189 -14.60 18.87 3.66
N TYR A 190 -13.82 18.51 2.64
CA TYR A 190 -13.60 17.12 2.26
C TYR A 190 -13.01 16.29 3.41
N LYS A 191 -12.01 16.82 4.12
CA LYS A 191 -11.38 16.20 5.28
C LYS A 191 -12.35 15.99 6.45
N ARG A 192 -13.32 16.90 6.65
CA ARG A 192 -14.39 16.74 7.65
C ARG A 192 -15.36 15.60 7.31
N LYS A 193 -15.61 15.33 6.03
CA LYS A 193 -16.58 14.32 5.56
C LYS A 193 -16.00 12.91 5.41
N THR A 194 -14.67 12.78 5.47
CA THR A 194 -13.97 11.52 5.17
C THR A 194 -13.02 11.12 6.29
N LYS A 195 -12.58 9.87 6.30
CA LYS A 195 -11.50 9.38 7.19
C LYS A 195 -10.20 9.25 6.43
N MET A 196 -9.08 9.03 7.12
CA MET A 196 -7.78 8.93 6.46
C MET A 196 -7.59 7.60 5.71
N PHE A 197 -7.73 6.48 6.43
CA PHE A 197 -7.44 5.13 5.93
C PHE A 197 -8.62 4.17 6.10
N ILE A 198 -9.16 4.06 7.31
CA ILE A 198 -10.23 3.11 7.60
C ILE A 198 -11.55 3.88 7.70
N PRO A 199 -12.58 3.51 6.93
CA PRO A 199 -13.91 4.08 7.14
C PRO A 199 -14.33 3.91 8.60
N PHE A 200 -14.85 4.97 9.22
CA PHE A 200 -15.34 4.96 10.61
C PHE A 200 -14.29 4.85 11.73
N ILE A 201 -12.98 4.78 11.42
CA ILE A 201 -11.90 4.79 12.41
C ILE A 201 -10.92 5.93 12.10
N PHE A 202 -10.66 6.78 13.09
CA PHE A 202 -9.94 8.08 12.98
C PHE A 202 -10.57 9.07 12.01
#